data_AF-A0A938EFK4-F1
#
_entry.id   AF-A0A938EFK4-F1
#
_cell.length_a   1.000
_cell.length_b   1.000
_cell.length_c   1.000
_cell.angle_alpha   90.00
_cell.angle_beta   90.00
_cell.angle_gamma   90.00
#
_symmetry.space_group_name_H-M   'P 1'
#
loop_
_entity.id
_entity.type
_entity.pdbx_description
1 polymer ?
#
loop_
_entity_poly.entity_id
_entity_poly.type
_entity_poly.pdbx_seq_one_letter_code
_entity_poly.pdbx_strand_id
1 'polypeptide(L)'
;MTDDDQPTLDGAAAPAAAEPAFEPPLPAADVRRCPACLSPVRADQRYCLECGERLQVDEIPPPPGGGSALAERSSAALVVAAVVLVLVGVGLSWVALREPADDGAVTTATDTAPTDTAPTGTVPTDTVPTDTMPTDTMPTDTVPTDTGAATGDWPAGLTGWAVIIASKDQAQFTEADARVIADEAMAAGVLQTGVLDSSAYPSLNPGYWAVYSGPYTTQDEAEEAAANIRTQGYPEAYAREVAP
;
A
#
# COMPACT_ATOMS: atom_id res chain seq x y z
N MET A 1 -90.85 29.15 -5.12
CA MET A 1 -90.23 28.53 -6.31
C MET A 1 -89.13 29.47 -6.75
N THR A 2 -87.94 28.92 -6.94
CA THR A 2 -86.69 29.55 -7.40
C THR A 2 -85.94 30.28 -6.28
N ASP A 3 -85.15 29.58 -5.48
CA ASP A 3 -83.78 29.03 -5.72
C ASP A 3 -82.70 30.10 -5.49
N ASP A 4 -82.18 30.07 -4.26
CA ASP A 4 -81.00 30.77 -3.77
C ASP A 4 -79.78 29.90 -4.15
N ASP A 5 -79.23 30.09 -5.35
CA ASP A 5 -78.03 29.39 -5.83
C ASP A 5 -76.80 30.25 -5.51
N GLN A 6 -76.32 30.15 -4.27
CA GLN A 6 -74.95 30.55 -3.95
C GLN A 6 -74.02 29.33 -4.11
N PRO A 7 -72.99 29.39 -4.98
CA PRO A 7 -72.01 28.33 -5.04
C PRO A 7 -71.18 28.33 -3.75
N THR A 8 -71.27 27.22 -3.01
CA THR A 8 -70.33 26.88 -1.95
C THR A 8 -68.96 26.71 -2.59
N LEU A 9 -68.06 27.68 -2.37
CA LEU A 9 -66.64 27.50 -2.62
C LEU A 9 -66.13 26.51 -1.55
N ASP A 10 -66.24 25.22 -1.86
CA ASP A 10 -65.51 24.19 -1.16
C ASP A 10 -64.03 24.56 -1.20
N GLY A 11 -63.52 24.94 -0.03
CA GLY A 11 -62.09 25.09 0.22
C GLY A 11 -61.44 23.72 0.06
N ALA A 12 -61.12 23.36 -1.19
CA ALA A 12 -60.14 22.35 -1.48
C ALA A 12 -58.83 22.83 -0.87
N ALA A 13 -58.50 22.28 0.29
CA ALA A 13 -57.18 22.41 0.88
C ALA A 13 -56.15 22.17 -0.23
N ALA A 14 -55.33 23.19 -0.50
CA ALA A 14 -54.15 23.02 -1.32
C ALA A 14 -53.40 21.80 -0.77
N PRO A 15 -52.99 20.83 -1.61
CA PRO A 15 -52.14 19.76 -1.12
C PRO A 15 -50.92 20.45 -0.50
N ALA A 16 -50.70 20.18 0.79
CA ALA A 16 -49.49 20.57 1.48
C ALA A 16 -48.33 20.21 0.53
N ALA A 17 -47.58 21.23 0.12
CA ALA A 17 -46.38 21.02 -0.65
C ALA A 17 -45.56 19.98 0.12
N ALA A 18 -45.37 18.82 -0.49
CA ALA A 18 -44.49 17.81 0.06
C ALA A 18 -43.17 18.50 0.38
N GLU A 19 -42.80 18.53 1.65
CA GLU A 19 -41.49 18.97 2.09
C GLU A 19 -40.46 18.22 1.23
N PRO A 20 -39.41 18.88 0.70
CA PRO A 20 -38.39 18.17 -0.05
C PRO A 20 -37.84 17.09 0.88
N ALA A 21 -38.17 15.83 0.57
CA ALA A 21 -37.68 14.69 1.31
C ALA A 21 -36.15 14.79 1.26
N PHE A 22 -35.53 14.97 2.42
CA PHE A 22 -34.10 14.89 2.55
C PHE A 22 -33.71 13.48 2.09
N GLU A 23 -33.06 13.40 0.94
CA GLU A 23 -32.57 12.13 0.38
C GLU A 23 -31.80 11.43 1.51
N PRO A 24 -32.17 10.19 1.88
CA PRO A 24 -31.46 9.49 2.94
C PRO A 24 -29.96 9.46 2.62
N PRO A 25 -29.08 9.58 3.63
CA PRO A 25 -27.64 9.44 3.40
C PRO A 25 -27.39 8.12 2.68
N LEU A 26 -26.68 8.19 1.56
CA LEU A 26 -26.41 7.04 0.71
C LEU A 26 -25.81 5.89 1.54
N PRO A 27 -26.15 4.63 1.22
CA PRO A 27 -25.54 3.49 1.89
C PRO A 27 -24.01 3.56 1.74
N ALA A 28 -23.29 3.28 2.82
CA ALA A 28 -21.82 3.37 2.87
C ALA A 28 -21.10 2.56 1.77
N ALA A 29 -21.78 1.56 1.19
CA ALA A 29 -21.27 0.71 0.11
C ALA A 29 -21.01 1.46 -1.21
N ASP A 30 -21.59 2.64 -1.43
CA ASP A 30 -21.45 3.39 -2.69
C ASP A 30 -20.35 4.48 -2.64
N VAL A 31 -19.55 4.51 -1.56
CA VAL A 31 -18.51 5.51 -1.35
C VAL A 31 -17.13 4.91 -1.64
N ARG A 32 -16.43 5.46 -2.64
CA ARG A 32 -15.02 5.20 -2.95
C ARG A 32 -14.16 6.41 -2.57
N ARG A 33 -12.84 6.27 -2.55
CA ARG A 33 -11.90 7.39 -2.31
C ARG A 33 -11.35 7.90 -3.63
N CYS A 34 -11.30 9.22 -3.80
CA CYS A 34 -10.62 9.82 -4.95
C CYS A 34 -9.12 9.47 -4.90
N PRO A 35 -8.51 8.99 -6.00
CA PRO A 35 -7.09 8.59 -6.00
C PRO A 35 -6.12 9.77 -5.83
N ALA A 36 -6.54 10.99 -6.16
CA ALA A 36 -5.68 12.17 -6.07
C ALA A 36 -5.72 12.86 -4.69
N CYS A 37 -6.91 13.01 -4.09
CA CYS A 37 -7.06 13.78 -2.85
C CYS A 37 -7.66 12.98 -1.69
N LEU A 38 -8.00 11.70 -1.91
CA LEU A 38 -8.59 10.79 -0.92
C LEU A 38 -9.92 11.28 -0.33
N SER A 39 -10.61 12.21 -0.99
CA SER A 39 -11.95 12.62 -0.56
C SER A 39 -12.96 11.52 -0.88
N PRO A 40 -14.00 11.34 -0.03
CA PRO A 40 -15.06 10.39 -0.31
C PRO A 40 -15.83 10.85 -1.56
N VAL A 41 -15.99 9.94 -2.51
CA VAL A 41 -16.69 10.15 -3.78
C VAL A 41 -17.71 9.04 -3.98
N ARG A 42 -18.84 9.35 -4.60
CA ARG A 42 -19.84 8.33 -4.94
C ARG A 42 -19.35 7.51 -6.12
N ALA A 43 -19.75 6.24 -6.19
CA ALA A 43 -19.34 5.31 -7.24
C ALA A 43 -19.73 5.77 -8.67
N ASP A 44 -20.80 6.56 -8.81
CA ASP A 44 -21.32 7.10 -10.06
C ASP A 44 -20.71 8.47 -10.47
N GLN A 45 -19.92 9.08 -9.58
CA GLN A 45 -19.29 10.37 -9.88
C GLN A 45 -18.17 10.21 -10.92
N ARG A 46 -18.25 11.00 -11.99
CA ARG A 46 -17.23 11.07 -13.05
C ARG A 46 -16.05 12.00 -12.73
N TYR A 47 -16.24 12.90 -11.76
CA TYR A 47 -15.23 13.85 -11.31
C TYR A 47 -15.32 13.99 -9.79
N CYS A 48 -14.18 14.17 -9.14
CA CYS A 48 -14.14 14.54 -7.73
C CYS A 48 -14.57 16.00 -7.57
N LEU A 49 -15.59 16.25 -6.76
CA LEU A 49 -16.09 17.61 -6.49
C LEU A 49 -15.16 18.44 -5.60
N GLU A 50 -14.19 17.80 -4.93
CA GLU A 50 -13.22 18.49 -4.07
C GLU A 50 -11.96 18.95 -4.84
N CYS A 51 -11.33 18.06 -5.63
CA CYS A 51 -10.07 18.38 -6.32
C CYS A 51 -10.19 18.47 -7.86
N GLY A 52 -11.33 18.10 -8.45
CA GLY A 52 -11.54 18.13 -9.90
C GLY A 52 -10.99 16.93 -10.69
N GLU A 53 -10.36 15.95 -10.03
CA GLU A 53 -9.80 14.75 -10.67
C GLU A 53 -10.88 13.92 -11.40
N ARG A 54 -10.55 13.34 -12.56
CA ARG A 54 -11.47 12.45 -13.31
C ARG A 54 -11.45 11.05 -12.72
N LEU A 55 -12.61 10.56 -12.32
CA LEU A 55 -12.77 9.23 -11.75
C LEU A 55 -13.13 8.24 -12.86
N GLN A 56 -12.39 7.14 -12.98
CA GLN A 56 -12.75 6.02 -13.84
C GLN A 56 -13.96 5.32 -13.19
N VAL A 57 -15.16 5.56 -13.72
CA VAL A 57 -16.34 4.81 -13.34
C VAL A 57 -16.20 3.45 -14.00
N ASP A 58 -16.06 2.38 -13.20
CA ASP A 58 -16.06 1.03 -13.75
C ASP A 58 -17.41 0.84 -14.45
N GLU A 59 -17.33 0.62 -15.76
CA GLU A 59 -18.48 0.43 -16.64
C GLU A 59 -19.38 -0.66 -16.05
N ILE A 60 -20.68 -0.38 -15.97
CA ILE A 60 -21.71 -1.33 -15.54
C ILE A 60 -21.45 -2.68 -16.23
N PRO A 61 -21.34 -3.81 -15.50
CA PRO A 61 -21.11 -5.10 -16.14
C PRO A 61 -22.19 -5.33 -17.19
N PRO A 62 -21.82 -5.73 -18.42
CA PRO A 62 -22.78 -5.90 -19.49
C PRO A 62 -23.86 -6.90 -19.06
N PRO A 63 -25.13 -6.68 -19.45
CA PRO A 63 -26.21 -7.59 -19.09
C PRO A 63 -25.87 -9.01 -19.57
N PRO A 64 -26.19 -10.06 -18.78
CA PRO A 64 -25.96 -11.44 -19.21
C PRO A 64 -26.91 -11.78 -20.35
N GLY A 65 -26.44 -11.63 -21.59
CA GLY A 65 -27.20 -12.00 -22.77
C GLY A 65 -26.99 -11.08 -23.96
N GLY A 66 -25.86 -11.26 -24.65
CA GLY A 66 -25.58 -10.56 -25.90
C GLY A 66 -24.36 -11.16 -26.56
N GLY A 67 -24.56 -12.28 -27.26
CA GLY A 67 -23.49 -12.99 -27.94
C GLY A 67 -22.87 -12.19 -29.08
N SER A 68 -21.55 -12.12 -29.08
CA SER A 68 -20.74 -12.41 -30.26
C SER A 68 -19.37 -12.84 -29.79
N ALA A 69 -19.09 -14.13 -30.00
CA ALA A 69 -17.82 -14.76 -29.75
C ALA A 69 -16.71 -14.10 -30.59
N LEU A 70 -15.50 -14.12 -30.03
CA LEU A 70 -14.19 -13.83 -30.64
C LEU A 70 -13.79 -12.35 -30.72
N ALA A 71 -13.38 -11.76 -29.58
CA ALA A 71 -12.23 -10.84 -29.56
C ALA A 71 -11.74 -10.53 -28.14
N GLU A 72 -11.55 -11.53 -27.28
CA GLU A 72 -10.75 -11.34 -26.06
C GLU A 72 -10.23 -12.70 -25.59
N ARG A 73 -9.13 -13.13 -26.21
CA ARG A 73 -8.32 -14.24 -25.69
C ARG A 73 -7.12 -13.64 -24.99
N SER A 74 -7.37 -13.30 -23.74
CA SER A 74 -6.50 -13.54 -22.57
C SER A 74 -4.99 -13.59 -22.85
N SER A 75 -4.34 -12.53 -22.36
CA SER A 75 -2.90 -12.34 -22.17
C SER A 75 -2.17 -13.52 -21.48
N ALA A 76 -2.91 -14.44 -20.84
CA ALA A 76 -2.37 -15.64 -20.19
C ALA A 76 -1.84 -16.70 -21.19
N ALA A 77 -2.46 -16.83 -22.37
CA ALA A 77 -2.03 -17.87 -23.34
C ALA A 77 -0.68 -17.54 -23.99
N LEU A 78 -0.37 -16.26 -24.20
CA LEU A 78 0.90 -15.80 -24.75
C LEU A 78 2.06 -15.97 -23.76
N VAL A 79 1.81 -15.77 -22.47
CA VAL A 79 2.82 -15.93 -21.41
C VAL A 79 3.24 -17.39 -21.27
N VAL A 80 2.30 -18.34 -21.29
CA VAL A 80 2.62 -19.78 -21.22
C VAL A 80 3.43 -20.23 -22.44
N ALA A 81 3.07 -19.77 -23.64
CA ALA A 81 3.85 -20.08 -24.85
C ALA A 81 5.27 -19.51 -24.81
N ALA A 82 5.46 -18.29 -24.29
CA ALA A 82 6.77 -17.68 -24.11
C ALA A 82 7.64 -18.43 -23.08
N VAL A 83 7.06 -18.84 -21.94
CA VAL A 83 7.77 -19.62 -20.91
C VAL A 83 8.21 -20.98 -21.45
N VAL A 84 7.35 -21.67 -22.20
CA VAL A 84 7.71 -22.96 -22.84
C VAL A 84 8.84 -22.79 -23.85
N LEU A 85 8.83 -21.72 -24.67
CA LEU A 85 9.90 -21.44 -25.62
C LEU A 85 11.23 -21.12 -24.94
N VAL A 86 11.22 -20.39 -23.82
CA VAL A 86 12.44 -20.12 -23.03
C VAL A 86 12.99 -21.40 -22.41
N LEU A 87 12.15 -22.28 -21.86
CA LEU A 87 12.60 -23.55 -21.28
C LEU A 87 13.17 -24.52 -22.33
N VAL A 88 12.58 -24.59 -23.52
CA VAL A 88 13.11 -25.40 -24.64
C VAL A 88 14.41 -24.79 -25.19
N GLY A 89 14.53 -23.46 -25.23
CA GLY A 89 15.76 -22.77 -25.65
C GLY A 89 16.93 -22.96 -24.69
N VAL A 90 16.69 -22.91 -23.37
CA VAL A 90 17.73 -23.13 -22.34
C VAL A 90 18.15 -24.61 -22.27
N GLY A 91 17.22 -25.55 -22.47
CA GLY A 91 17.52 -26.98 -22.47
C GLY A 91 18.42 -27.45 -23.62
N LEU A 92 18.38 -26.78 -24.79
CA LEU A 92 19.21 -27.11 -25.95
C LEU A 92 20.60 -26.43 -25.92
N SER A 93 20.84 -25.47 -25.02
CA SER A 93 22.16 -24.84 -24.84
C SER A 93 23.10 -25.57 -23.87
N TRP A 94 22.66 -26.64 -23.21
CA TRP A 94 23.53 -27.44 -22.32
C TRP A 94 24.04 -28.76 -22.95
N VAL A 95 23.67 -29.06 -24.21
CA VAL A 95 24.04 -30.29 -24.94
C VAL A 95 24.78 -29.97 -26.25
N ALA A 96 25.71 -29.01 -26.22
CA ALA A 96 26.54 -28.70 -27.40
C ALA A 96 28.03 -28.47 -27.11
N LEU A 97 28.52 -28.71 -25.88
CA LEU A 97 29.96 -28.64 -25.55
C LEU A 97 30.46 -29.91 -24.85
N ARG A 98 30.06 -31.08 -25.33
CA ARG A 98 30.84 -32.31 -25.12
C ARG A 98 31.54 -32.66 -26.42
N GLU A 99 32.73 -32.10 -26.58
CA GLU A 99 33.70 -32.68 -27.50
C GLU A 99 34.35 -33.90 -26.83
N PRO A 100 34.49 -35.02 -27.57
CA PRO A 100 35.18 -36.23 -27.14
C PRO A 100 36.67 -36.10 -27.46
N ALA A 101 37.53 -36.61 -26.59
CA ALA A 101 38.89 -36.97 -26.97
C ALA A 101 39.26 -38.27 -26.25
N ASP A 102 39.27 -39.31 -27.07
CA ASP A 102 39.61 -40.69 -26.78
C ASP A 102 41.11 -40.91 -26.54
N ASP A 103 41.35 -41.99 -25.82
CA ASP A 103 42.39 -43.01 -25.96
C ASP A 103 43.89 -42.69 -25.79
N GLY A 104 44.48 -43.43 -24.84
CA GLY A 104 45.92 -43.63 -24.78
C GLY A 104 46.36 -44.65 -23.72
N ALA A 105 46.45 -45.91 -24.15
CA ALA A 105 47.35 -46.96 -23.64
C ALA A 105 46.93 -47.81 -22.42
N VAL A 106 46.49 -49.04 -22.76
CA VAL A 106 46.65 -50.27 -21.97
C VAL A 106 48.13 -50.57 -21.74
N THR A 107 48.53 -50.84 -20.49
CA THR A 107 49.44 -51.96 -20.16
C THR A 107 49.41 -52.30 -18.66
N THR A 108 49.00 -53.53 -18.36
CA THR A 108 49.23 -54.28 -17.11
C THR A 108 50.72 -54.47 -16.82
N ALA A 109 51.14 -54.33 -15.56
CA ALA A 109 51.86 -55.39 -14.79
C ALA A 109 52.31 -54.91 -13.39
N THR A 110 52.36 -55.91 -12.52
CA THR A 110 52.56 -55.96 -11.06
C THR A 110 54.01 -55.75 -10.58
N ASP A 111 54.11 -55.43 -9.28
CA ASP A 111 55.22 -55.58 -8.31
C ASP A 111 56.43 -54.64 -8.37
N THR A 112 56.69 -53.93 -7.26
CA THR A 112 57.69 -54.30 -6.22
C THR A 112 57.85 -53.12 -5.23
N ALA A 113 57.78 -53.38 -3.92
CA ALA A 113 58.26 -52.49 -2.82
C ALA A 113 59.82 -52.35 -2.87
N PRO A 114 60.57 -51.56 -2.05
CA PRO A 114 60.23 -50.92 -0.77
C PRO A 114 60.87 -49.53 -0.47
N THR A 115 60.62 -49.07 0.77
CA THR A 115 61.52 -48.31 1.67
C THR A 115 61.16 -46.85 2.00
N ASP A 116 60.85 -46.70 3.30
CA ASP A 116 61.05 -45.60 4.26
C ASP A 116 61.06 -44.16 3.79
N THR A 117 60.24 -43.33 4.46
CA THR A 117 60.74 -42.28 5.38
C THR A 117 59.56 -41.75 6.22
N ALA A 118 59.68 -41.83 7.54
CA ALA A 118 58.77 -41.19 8.49
C ALA A 118 58.93 -39.65 8.46
N PRO A 119 57.86 -38.89 8.72
CA PRO A 119 57.98 -37.95 9.83
C PRO A 119 56.73 -37.86 10.73
N THR A 120 57.03 -37.89 12.03
CA THR A 120 56.54 -37.08 13.15
C THR A 120 55.17 -36.40 13.01
N GLY A 121 54.32 -36.66 14.00
CA GLY A 121 52.95 -36.20 14.04
C GLY A 121 52.76 -34.76 14.50
N THR A 122 51.52 -34.31 14.33
CA THR A 122 50.88 -33.24 15.10
C THR A 122 49.39 -33.47 15.00
N VAL A 123 48.75 -33.64 16.15
CA VAL A 123 47.29 -33.74 16.29
C VAL A 123 46.73 -32.30 16.26
N PRO A 124 45.86 -31.92 15.31
CA PRO A 124 45.12 -30.67 15.44
C PRO A 124 44.01 -30.85 16.49
N THR A 125 44.01 -29.96 17.47
CA THR A 125 42.97 -29.83 18.50
C THR A 125 41.70 -29.27 17.87
N ASP A 126 40.58 -29.98 17.98
CA ASP A 126 39.25 -29.48 17.63
C ASP A 126 38.95 -28.20 18.41
N THR A 127 38.74 -27.10 17.69
CA THR A 127 38.15 -25.87 18.25
C THR A 127 36.73 -25.78 17.71
N VAL A 128 35.75 -26.08 18.58
CA VAL A 128 34.33 -25.90 18.29
C VAL A 128 34.03 -24.39 18.29
N PRO A 129 33.44 -23.81 17.23
CA PRO A 129 32.98 -22.43 17.30
C PRO A 129 31.75 -22.34 18.23
N THR A 130 31.84 -21.49 19.25
CA THR A 130 30.69 -21.12 20.09
C THR A 130 29.78 -20.20 19.29
N ASP A 131 28.54 -20.67 19.04
CA ASP A 131 27.44 -19.85 18.54
C ASP A 131 27.28 -18.61 19.41
N THR A 132 27.46 -17.43 18.81
CA THR A 132 27.06 -16.17 19.42
C THR A 132 25.72 -15.79 18.81
N MET A 133 24.63 -15.99 19.55
CA MET A 133 23.32 -15.44 19.18
C MET A 133 23.42 -13.92 19.05
N PRO A 134 22.83 -13.30 18.02
CA PRO A 134 22.65 -11.85 18.02
C PRO A 134 21.68 -11.47 19.14
N THR A 135 22.16 -10.66 20.08
CA THR A 135 21.30 -9.98 21.05
C THR A 135 20.45 -8.96 20.30
N ASP A 136 19.13 -9.18 20.30
CA ASP A 136 18.13 -8.18 19.96
C ASP A 136 18.43 -6.89 20.74
N THR A 137 18.96 -5.89 20.05
CA THR A 137 19.11 -4.56 20.63
C THR A 137 17.80 -3.84 20.36
N MET A 138 16.87 -3.96 21.30
CA MET A 138 15.67 -3.12 21.35
C MET A 138 16.13 -1.66 21.33
N PRO A 139 15.60 -0.79 20.44
CA PRO A 139 16.04 0.60 20.37
C PRO A 139 15.82 1.27 21.73
N THR A 140 16.89 1.89 22.23
CA THR A 140 16.87 2.71 23.44
C THR A 140 16.01 3.94 23.18
N ASP A 141 14.91 4.06 23.92
CA ASP A 141 14.12 5.28 24.06
C ASP A 141 15.06 6.45 24.37
N THR A 142 15.36 7.24 23.36
CA THR A 142 16.04 8.52 23.55
C THR A 142 14.92 9.55 23.54
N VAL A 143 14.43 9.91 24.72
CA VAL A 143 13.45 10.99 24.90
C VAL A 143 14.19 12.32 24.77
N PRO A 144 13.98 13.13 23.71
CA PRO A 144 14.41 14.52 23.73
C PRO A 144 13.53 15.32 24.71
N THR A 145 14.19 16.22 25.43
CA THR A 145 13.59 17.12 26.42
C THR A 145 12.71 18.17 25.76
N ASP A 146 11.50 18.34 26.31
CA ASP A 146 10.45 19.33 26.06
C ASP A 146 10.88 20.68 25.47
N THR A 147 10.21 21.07 24.37
CA THR A 147 9.63 22.41 24.19
C THR A 147 8.56 22.34 23.09
N GLY A 148 7.31 22.67 23.42
CA GLY A 148 6.26 22.95 22.43
C GLY A 148 5.25 21.81 22.21
N ALA A 149 3.97 22.14 22.31
CA ALA A 149 2.86 21.19 22.32
C ALA A 149 2.72 20.43 20.98
N ALA A 150 3.10 19.15 20.97
CA ALA A 150 2.62 18.21 19.97
C ALA A 150 1.11 18.05 20.14
N THR A 151 0.33 18.59 19.22
CA THR A 151 -1.12 18.43 19.21
C THR A 151 -1.46 17.37 18.18
N GLY A 152 -1.78 16.16 18.64
CA GLY A 152 -2.09 15.02 17.80
C GLY A 152 -1.62 13.69 18.38
N ASP A 153 -1.78 12.61 17.61
CA ASP A 153 -1.32 11.26 17.96
C ASP A 153 0.22 11.12 17.92
N TRP A 154 0.93 12.17 17.46
CA TRP A 154 2.39 12.20 17.39
C TRP A 154 3.02 12.37 18.78
N PRO A 155 4.09 11.61 19.11
CA PRO A 155 4.72 11.71 20.43
C PRO A 155 5.20 13.14 20.75
N ALA A 156 4.88 13.61 21.96
CA ALA A 156 5.24 14.95 22.39
C ALA A 156 6.75 15.19 22.44
N GLY A 157 7.18 16.35 21.94
CA GLY A 157 8.59 16.76 21.91
C GLY A 157 9.47 15.97 20.94
N LEU A 158 8.93 14.99 20.21
CA LEU A 158 9.71 14.13 19.33
C LEU A 158 9.92 14.79 17.96
N THR A 159 11.17 14.99 17.60
CA THR A 159 11.58 15.21 16.20
C THR A 159 11.85 13.86 15.56
N GLY A 160 11.23 13.59 14.42
CA GLY A 160 11.38 12.33 13.71
C GLY A 160 10.78 12.37 12.31
N TRP A 161 10.73 11.23 11.64
CA TRP A 161 10.19 11.11 10.29
C TRP A 161 8.83 10.41 10.31
N ALA A 162 7.90 10.91 9.51
CA ALA A 162 6.59 10.32 9.32
C ALA A 162 6.36 10.06 7.82
N VAL A 163 5.59 9.05 7.49
CA VAL A 163 5.04 8.90 6.14
C VAL A 163 3.68 9.57 6.11
N ILE A 164 3.54 10.66 5.36
CA ILE A 164 2.27 11.34 5.17
C ILE A 164 1.46 10.55 4.13
N ILE A 165 0.30 10.06 4.54
CA ILE A 165 -0.61 9.25 3.72
C ILE A 165 -1.68 10.14 3.09
N ALA A 166 -2.18 11.11 3.86
CA ALA A 166 -3.16 12.08 3.40
C ALA A 166 -2.95 13.44 4.07
N SER A 167 -3.27 14.51 3.37
CA SER A 167 -3.33 15.87 3.92
C SER A 167 -4.73 16.44 3.68
N LYS A 168 -5.45 16.78 4.75
CA LYS A 168 -6.83 17.29 4.67
C LYS A 168 -6.90 18.73 5.10
N ASP A 169 -7.45 19.59 4.24
CA ASP A 169 -7.59 21.01 4.52
C ASP A 169 -8.51 21.23 5.74
N GLN A 170 -8.00 21.92 6.77
CA GLN A 170 -8.75 22.19 8.01
C GLN A 170 -9.95 23.12 7.80
N ALA A 171 -9.99 23.90 6.72
CA ALA A 171 -11.14 24.72 6.36
C ALA A 171 -12.32 23.89 5.85
N GLN A 172 -12.06 22.67 5.37
CA GLN A 172 -13.07 21.80 4.77
C GLN A 172 -13.34 20.52 5.59
N PHE A 173 -12.34 20.04 6.34
CA PHE A 173 -12.38 18.75 7.04
C PHE A 173 -12.10 18.89 8.53
N THR A 174 -12.75 18.04 9.32
CA THR A 174 -12.50 17.93 10.75
C THR A 174 -11.40 16.91 11.06
N GLU A 175 -10.85 16.96 12.27
CA GLU A 175 -9.92 15.93 12.76
C GLU A 175 -10.56 14.53 12.72
N ALA A 176 -11.86 14.44 12.99
CA ALA A 176 -12.60 13.18 12.95
C ALA A 176 -12.64 12.60 11.52
N ASP A 177 -12.80 13.43 10.48
CA ASP A 177 -12.75 12.98 9.09
C ASP A 177 -11.36 12.45 8.71
N ALA A 178 -10.29 13.08 9.22
CA ALA A 178 -8.93 12.61 9.04
C ALA A 178 -8.68 11.29 9.81
N ARG A 179 -9.26 11.14 11.00
CA ARG A 179 -9.16 9.92 11.82
C ARG A 179 -9.81 8.72 11.14
N VAL A 180 -10.94 8.90 10.46
CA VAL A 180 -11.54 7.85 9.62
C VAL A 180 -10.56 7.34 8.56
N ILE A 181 -9.75 8.22 7.96
CA ILE A 181 -8.76 7.83 6.94
C ILE A 181 -7.57 7.09 7.57
N ALA A 182 -7.15 7.49 8.77
CA ALA A 182 -6.15 6.75 9.54
C ALA A 182 -6.63 5.32 9.85
N ASP A 183 -7.88 5.18 10.32
CA ASP A 183 -8.50 3.88 10.60
C ASP A 183 -8.61 3.00 9.35
N GLU A 184 -9.00 3.58 8.21
CA GLU A 184 -9.02 2.89 6.91
C GLU A 184 -7.61 2.42 6.50
N ALA A 185 -6.58 3.25 6.71
CA ALA A 185 -5.19 2.89 6.42
C ALA A 185 -4.69 1.76 7.31
N MET A 186 -5.01 1.78 8.61
CA MET A 186 -4.72 0.65 9.50
C MET A 186 -5.42 -0.63 9.05
N ALA A 187 -6.69 -0.54 8.66
CA ALA A 187 -7.43 -1.69 8.16
C ALA A 187 -6.86 -2.24 6.85
N ALA A 188 -6.24 -1.39 6.03
CA ALA A 188 -5.52 -1.77 4.81
C ALA A 188 -4.12 -2.34 5.05
N GLY A 189 -3.64 -2.35 6.30
CA GLY A 189 -2.34 -2.93 6.69
C GLY A 189 -1.22 -1.91 6.88
N VAL A 190 -1.52 -0.60 6.84
CA VAL A 190 -0.55 0.44 7.18
C VAL A 190 -0.37 0.48 8.70
N LEU A 191 0.86 0.29 9.16
CA LEU A 191 1.14 0.22 10.60
C LEU A 191 1.29 1.62 11.21
N GLN A 192 0.98 1.73 12.50
CA GLN A 192 1.23 2.92 13.32
C GLN A 192 0.68 4.22 12.70
N THR A 193 -0.59 4.24 12.31
CA THR A 193 -1.17 5.46 11.76
C THR A 193 -1.66 6.40 12.85
N GLY A 194 -1.65 7.69 12.57
CA GLY A 194 -2.27 8.69 13.42
C GLY A 194 -2.67 9.94 12.65
N VAL A 195 -3.27 10.88 13.36
CA VAL A 195 -3.59 12.22 12.86
C VAL A 195 -2.84 13.26 13.69
N LEU A 196 -2.25 14.24 13.01
CA LEU A 196 -1.67 15.42 13.66
C LEU A 196 -2.17 16.72 13.02
N ASP A 197 -2.25 17.78 13.83
CA ASP A 197 -2.48 19.14 13.34
C ASP A 197 -1.17 19.68 12.76
N SER A 198 -1.09 19.84 11.44
CA SER A 198 0.13 20.31 10.78
C SER A 198 0.51 21.73 11.19
N SER A 199 -0.45 22.52 11.67
CA SER A 199 -0.22 23.90 12.15
C SER A 199 0.55 23.94 13.46
N ALA A 200 0.58 22.84 14.22
CA ALA A 200 1.34 22.72 15.46
C ALA A 200 2.84 22.46 15.23
N TYR A 201 3.26 22.18 13.99
CA TYR A 201 4.64 21.80 13.66
C TYR A 201 5.23 22.76 12.62
N PRO A 202 6.23 23.57 12.97
CA PRO A 202 6.90 24.49 12.04
C PRO A 202 7.56 23.80 10.85
N SER A 203 7.91 22.51 10.98
CA SER A 203 8.47 21.71 9.88
C SER A 203 7.42 21.35 8.83
N LEU A 204 6.13 21.55 9.08
CA LEU A 204 5.04 21.19 8.18
C LEU A 204 4.36 22.43 7.60
N ASN A 205 3.61 22.23 6.51
CA ASN A 205 2.76 23.27 5.97
C ASN A 205 1.52 23.41 6.87
N PRO A 206 1.21 24.59 7.41
CA PRO A 206 0.07 24.76 8.33
C PRO A 206 -1.27 24.64 7.59
N GLY A 207 -2.35 24.42 8.34
CA GLY A 207 -3.72 24.39 7.84
C GLY A 207 -4.21 23.00 7.40
N TYR A 208 -3.54 21.92 7.79
CA TYR A 208 -3.91 20.56 7.41
C TYR A 208 -4.03 19.61 8.60
N TRP A 209 -4.99 18.69 8.53
CA TRP A 209 -4.93 17.43 9.26
C TRP A 209 -4.05 16.46 8.46
N ALA A 210 -2.87 16.17 8.97
CA ALA A 210 -1.95 15.22 8.36
C ALA A 210 -2.21 13.82 8.91
N VAL A 211 -2.67 12.92 8.04
CA VAL A 211 -2.76 11.49 8.33
C VAL A 211 -1.42 10.86 8.01
N TYR A 212 -0.80 10.22 8.98
CA TYR A 212 0.56 9.70 8.85
C TYR A 212 0.68 8.24 9.28
N SER A 213 1.81 7.62 8.95
CA SER A 213 2.34 6.38 9.54
C SER A 213 3.72 6.66 10.14
N GLY A 214 4.02 6.13 11.33
CA GLY A 214 5.27 6.37 12.06
C GLY A 214 5.05 6.48 13.57
N PRO A 215 6.03 6.97 14.34
CA PRO A 215 7.25 7.67 13.92
C PRO A 215 8.37 6.73 13.44
N TYR A 216 9.24 7.26 12.58
CA TYR A 216 10.49 6.66 12.10
C TYR A 216 11.68 7.48 12.59
N THR A 217 12.83 6.82 12.77
CA THR A 217 14.03 7.47 13.32
C THR A 217 14.93 8.09 12.25
N THR A 218 14.83 7.59 11.02
CA THR A 218 15.65 8.04 9.89
C THR A 218 14.79 8.35 8.67
N GLN A 219 15.32 9.22 7.79
CA GLN A 219 14.69 9.52 6.51
C GLN A 219 14.57 8.27 5.63
N ASP A 220 15.63 7.49 5.52
CA ASP A 220 15.68 6.29 4.67
C ASP A 220 14.60 5.27 5.07
N GLU A 221 14.41 5.04 6.38
CA GLU A 221 13.37 4.16 6.91
C GLU A 221 11.97 4.65 6.53
N ALA A 222 11.72 5.95 6.67
CA ALA A 222 10.45 6.55 6.28
C ALA A 222 10.23 6.50 4.76
N GLU A 223 11.27 6.68 3.94
CA GLU A 223 11.17 6.59 2.48
C GLU A 223 10.88 5.17 2.00
N GLU A 224 11.51 4.16 2.61
CA GLU A 224 11.21 2.75 2.36
C GLU A 224 9.77 2.41 2.76
N ALA A 225 9.35 2.84 3.95
CA ALA A 225 7.97 2.69 4.41
C ALA A 225 6.97 3.37 3.45
N ALA A 226 7.27 4.59 2.98
CA ALA A 226 6.45 5.29 2.00
C ALA A 226 6.36 4.49 0.68
N ALA A 227 7.46 3.91 0.20
CA ALA A 227 7.46 3.07 -0.99
C ALA A 227 6.56 1.84 -0.83
N ASN A 228 6.60 1.17 0.33
CA ASN A 228 5.72 0.05 0.63
C ASN A 228 4.25 0.49 0.71
N ILE A 229 3.94 1.57 1.42
CA ILE A 229 2.58 2.10 1.59
C ILE A 229 1.97 2.51 0.24
N ARG A 230 2.77 3.05 -0.70
CA ARG A 230 2.31 3.32 -2.08
C ARG A 230 1.80 2.08 -2.80
N THR A 231 2.36 0.91 -2.52
CA THR A 231 1.87 -0.37 -3.09
C THR A 231 0.56 -0.85 -2.47
N GLN A 232 0.17 -0.31 -1.32
CA GLN A 232 -1.04 -0.68 -0.55
C GLN A 232 -2.25 0.19 -0.89
N GLY A 233 -2.18 1.00 -1.96
CA GLY A 233 -3.30 1.85 -2.41
C GLY A 233 -3.18 3.33 -2.02
N TYR A 234 -2.03 3.75 -1.49
CA TYR A 234 -1.76 5.14 -1.10
C TYR A 234 -0.64 5.75 -1.96
N PRO A 235 -0.85 5.95 -3.28
CA PRO A 235 0.21 6.30 -4.24
C PRO A 235 0.91 7.64 -3.95
N GLU A 236 0.24 8.54 -3.22
CA GLU A 236 0.77 9.85 -2.83
C GLU A 236 1.54 9.82 -1.51
N ALA A 237 1.76 8.64 -0.90
CA ALA A 237 2.47 8.55 0.37
C ALA A 237 3.94 8.97 0.23
N TYR A 238 4.42 9.85 1.12
CA TYR A 238 5.78 10.38 1.10
C TYR A 238 6.34 10.60 2.51
N ALA A 239 7.67 10.55 2.65
CA ALA A 239 8.35 10.80 3.91
C ALA A 239 8.47 12.30 4.20
N ARG A 240 8.23 12.69 5.45
CA ARG A 240 8.36 14.06 5.93
C ARG A 240 8.88 14.11 7.35
N GLU A 241 9.81 15.00 7.62
CA GLU A 241 10.27 15.31 8.97
C GLU A 241 9.20 16.10 9.75
N VAL A 242 8.87 15.60 10.93
CA VAL A 242 7.96 16.22 11.90
C VAL A 242 8.80 16.70 13.08
N ALA A 243 8.87 18.02 13.25
CA ALA A 243 9.62 18.67 14.31
C ALA A 243 8.78 19.80 14.93
N PRO A 244 8.68 19.87 16.28
CA PRO A 244 7.99 20.94 17.00
C PRO A 244 8.72 22.29 16.95
#